data_AF-A0A9N9J2Q1-F1
#
_entry.id   AF-A0A9N9J2Q1-F1
#
_cell.length_a   1.000
_cell.length_b   1.000
_cell.length_c   1.000
_cell.angle_alpha   90.00
_cell.angle_beta   90.00
_cell.angle_gamma   90.00
#
_symmetry.space_group_name_H-M   'P 1'
#
loop_
_entity.id
_entity.type
_entity.pdbx_description
1 polymer ?
#
loop_
_entity_poly.entity_id
_entity_poly.type
_entity_poly.pdbx_seq_one_letter_code
_entity_poly.pdbx_strand_id
1 'polypeptide(L)' 'MESNPALPPPNDLAATWAFLESGISQIMNRLEEGLSYKRYMDLYTGIYNYCTSSRMNPGFTSEPLAGPGSNLNNNR' A
#
# COMPACT_ATOMS: atom_id res chain seq x y z
N MET A 1 27.39 0.97 -7.44
CA MET A 1 26.55 0.16 -6.54
C MET A 1 25.34 1.03 -6.22
N GLU A 2 24.20 0.77 -6.85
CA GLU A 2 23.00 1.58 -6.69
C GLU A 2 22.40 1.31 -5.31
N SER A 3 22.56 2.27 -4.39
CA SER A 3 21.99 2.23 -3.04
C SER A 3 20.48 2.47 -3.14
N ASN A 4 19.72 1.43 -3.50
CA ASN A 4 18.27 1.53 -3.52
C ASN A 4 17.76 1.63 -2.08
N PRO A 5 17.04 2.69 -1.68
CA PRO A 5 16.54 2.82 -0.32
C PRO A 5 15.65 1.61 0.02
N ALA A 6 15.89 1.03 1.20
CA ALA A 6 15.10 -0.09 1.67
C ALA A 6 13.64 0.36 1.87
N LEU A 7 12.70 -0.56 1.60
CA LEU A 7 11.28 -0.27 1.78
C LEU A 7 11.02 0.08 3.26
N PRO A 8 10.38 1.23 3.54
CA PRO A 8 10.03 1.62 4.91
C PRO A 8 8.97 0.68 5.51
N PRO A 9 8.84 0.63 6.84
CA PRO A 9 7.87 -0.22 7.49
C PRO A 9 6.42 0.25 7.17
N PRO A 10 5.47 -0.70 7.02
CA PRO A 10 4.12 -0.42 6.51
C PRO A 10 3.25 0.45 7.42
N ASN A 11 3.63 0.61 8.68
CA ASN A 11 2.96 1.47 9.65
C ASN A 11 3.34 2.96 9.51
N ASP A 12 4.45 3.26 8.82
CA ASP A 12 4.87 4.63 8.56
C ASP A 12 4.41 5.07 7.17
N LEU A 13 3.18 5.60 7.12
CA LEU A 13 2.56 6.07 5.89
C LEU A 13 3.35 7.22 5.23
N ALA A 14 3.95 8.09 6.05
CA ALA A 14 4.69 9.26 5.56
C ALA A 14 6.00 8.83 4.90
N ALA A 15 6.76 7.93 5.55
CA ALA A 15 7.97 7.37 4.96
C ALA A 15 7.65 6.54 3.70
N THR A 16 6.55 5.78 3.72
CA THR A 16 6.08 5.01 2.55
C THR A 16 5.77 5.92 1.38
N TRP A 17 5.04 7.03 1.60
CA TRP A 17 4.74 7.99 0.53
C TRP A 17 6.01 8.63 -0.03
N ALA A 18 6.95 9.06 0.81
CA ALA A 18 8.21 9.66 0.36
C ALA A 18 9.04 8.69 -0.50
N PHE A 19 9.04 7.40 -0.15
CA PHE A 19 9.66 6.36 -0.98
C PHE A 19 8.94 6.19 -2.33
N LEU A 20 7.60 6.12 -2.31
CA LEU A 20 6.78 5.95 -3.51
C LEU A 20 6.89 7.13 -4.47
N GLU A 21 6.84 8.36 -3.96
CA GLU A 21 6.90 9.58 -4.76
C GLU A 21 8.16 9.63 -5.64
N SER A 22 9.32 9.25 -5.08
CA SER A 22 10.57 9.16 -5.82
C SER A 22 10.49 8.18 -7.00
N GLY A 23 9.94 6.98 -6.78
CA GLY A 23 9.86 5.96 -7.83
C GLY A 23 8.75 6.24 -8.84
N ILE A 24 7.62 6.79 -8.42
CA ILE A 24 6.53 7.21 -9.32
C ILE A 24 7.00 8.37 -10.21
N SER A 25 7.73 9.33 -9.65
CA SER A 25 8.31 10.44 -10.41
C SER A 25 9.29 9.94 -11.48
N GLN A 26 10.08 8.90 -11.18
CA GLN A 26 10.93 8.25 -12.17
C GLN A 26 10.11 7.61 -13.30
N ILE A 27 9.04 6.88 -12.99
CA ILE A 27 8.16 6.25 -13.99
C ILE A 27 7.52 7.31 -14.89
N MET A 28 7.01 8.40 -14.30
CA MET A 28 6.28 9.44 -15.02
C MET A 28 7.19 10.29 -15.91
N ASN A 29 8.41 10.60 -15.46
CA ASN A 29 9.30 11.54 -16.15
C ASN A 29 10.42 10.86 -16.95
N ARG A 30 10.78 9.61 -16.63
CA ARG A 30 11.96 8.91 -17.15
C ARG A 30 11.67 7.43 -17.40
N LEU A 31 10.56 7.15 -18.09
CA LEU A 31 10.15 5.78 -18.41
C LEU A 31 11.19 5.04 -19.25
N GLU A 32 11.93 5.75 -20.11
CA GLU A 32 12.95 5.19 -21.00
C GLU A 32 14.19 4.65 -20.26
N GLU A 33 14.49 5.18 -19.07
CA GLU A 33 15.56 4.66 -18.20
C GLU A 33 15.20 3.28 -17.63
N GLY A 34 13.91 2.92 -17.65
CA GLY A 34 13.38 1.70 -17.09
C GLY A 34 13.52 1.62 -15.57
N LEU A 35 13.12 0.47 -15.03
CA LEU A 35 13.25 0.14 -13.61
C LEU A 35 13.96 -1.18 -13.45
N SER A 36 14.86 -1.27 -12.48
CA SER A 36 15.37 -2.57 -12.05
C SER A 36 14.23 -3.39 -11.45
N TYR A 37 14.29 -4.71 -11.62
CA TYR A 37 13.28 -5.63 -11.06
C TYR A 37 13.07 -5.42 -9.56
N LYS A 38 14.16 -5.17 -8.82
CA LYS A 38 14.10 -4.88 -7.39
C LYS A 38 13.31 -3.59 -7.10
N ARG A 39 13.57 -2.51 -7.84
CA ARG A 39 12.86 -1.24 -7.69
C ARG A 39 11.36 -1.39 -7.99
N TYR A 40 11.03 -2.17 -9.03
CA TYR A 40 9.64 -2.50 -9.36
C TYR A 40 8.96 -3.28 -8.23
N MET A 41 9.61 -4.31 -7.68
CA MET A 41 9.06 -5.10 -6.58
C MET A 41 8.89 -4.28 -5.29
N ASP A 42 9.86 -3.41 -4.98
CA ASP A 42 9.79 -2.53 -3.83
C ASP A 42 8.61 -1.54 -3.99
N LEU A 43 8.42 -0.94 -5.18
CA LEU A 43 7.26 -0.06 -5.46
C LEU A 43 5.93 -0.78 -5.37
N TYR A 44 5.81 -1.98 -5.95
CA TYR A 44 4.59 -2.79 -5.85
C TYR A 44 4.21 -3.05 -4.38
N THR A 45 5.19 -3.45 -3.57
CA THR A 45 4.99 -3.73 -2.15
C THR A 45 4.62 -2.46 -1.38
N GLY A 46 5.28 -1.33 -1.65
CA GLY A 46 4.96 -0.05 -1.03
C GLY A 46 3.54 0.42 -1.32
N ILE A 47 3.07 0.28 -2.56
CA ILE A 47 1.70 0.63 -2.96
C ILE A 47 0.69 -0.30 -2.26
N TYR A 48 0.97 -1.60 -2.22
CA TYR A 48 0.13 -2.56 -1.51
C TYR A 48 0.00 -2.20 -0.02
N ASN A 49 1.12 -1.94 0.65
CA ASN A 49 1.14 -1.54 2.05
C ASN A 49 0.38 -0.22 2.28
N TYR A 50 0.57 0.79 1.43
CA TYR A 50 -0.15 2.06 1.53
C TYR A 50 -1.68 1.89 1.43
N CYS A 51 -2.15 1.09 0.47
CA CYS A 51 -3.57 0.81 0.25
C CYS A 51 -4.19 -0.05 1.37
N THR A 52 -3.43 -0.99 1.93
CA THR A 52 -3.90 -1.91 2.98
C THR A 52 -3.82 -1.29 4.39
N SER A 53 -2.81 -0.47 4.67
CA SER A 53 -2.69 0.28 5.94
C SER A 53 -3.87 1.23 6.16
N SER A 54 -4.47 1.77 5.09
CA SER A 54 -5.71 2.59 5.19
C SER A 54 -6.95 1.80 5.63
N ARG A 55 -7.02 0.49 5.34
CA ARG A 55 -8.08 -0.41 5.85
C ARG A 55 -7.90 -0.75 7.33
N MET A 56 -6.70 -0.51 7.87
CA MET A 56 -6.37 -0.72 9.28
C MET A 56 -6.75 0.48 10.16
N ASN A 57 -7.09 1.63 9.56
CA ASN A 57 -7.62 2.77 10.28
C ASN A 57 -9.15 2.61 10.38
N PRO A 58 -9.73 2.39 11.59
CA PRO A 58 -11.15 2.05 11.76
C PRO A 58 -12.14 3.17 11.36
N GLY A 59 -11.65 4.29 10.81
CA GLY A 59 -12.47 5.39 10.30
C GLY A 59 -12.86 5.30 8.82
N PHE A 60 -12.25 4.42 8.02
CA PHE A 60 -12.80 4.09 6.70
C PHE A 60 -13.73 2.90 6.87
N THR A 61 -14.99 3.17 7.20
CA THR A 61 -16.07 2.19 7.12
C THR A 61 -16.18 1.76 5.67
N SER A 62 -15.38 0.79 5.25
CA SER A 62 -15.77 -0.06 4.14
C SER A 62 -17.06 -0.71 4.59
N GLU A 63 -18.17 -0.26 4.02
CA GLU A 63 -19.42 -1.01 4.05
C GLU A 63 -19.06 -2.49 3.84
N PRO A 64 -19.44 -3.36 4.78
CA PRO A 64 -19.23 -4.77 4.55
C PRO A 64 -20.12 -5.13 3.36
N LEU A 65 -19.52 -5.64 2.29
CA LEU A 65 -20.21 -6.44 1.29
C LEU A 65 -20.74 -7.77 1.87
N ALA A 66 -20.88 -7.87 3.20
CA ALA A 66 -21.72 -8.84 3.85
C ALA A 66 -23.16 -8.35 3.70
N GLY A 67 -23.90 -8.98 2.79
CA GLY A 67 -25.36 -8.86 2.76
C GLY A 67 -25.97 -9.15 4.14
N PRO A 68 -27.25 -8.79 4.36
CA PRO A 68 -27.90 -8.89 5.67
C PRO A 68 -27.99 -10.36 6.13
N GLY A 69 -26.93 -10.83 6.79
CA GLY A 69 -26.84 -12.13 7.44
C GLY A 69 -27.53 -12.03 8.79
N SER A 70 -28.77 -12.48 8.80
CA SER A 70 -29.65 -12.78 9.94
C SER A 70 -28.96 -12.90 11.30
N ASN A 71 -29.40 -12.04 12.22
CA ASN A 71 -29.25 -12.17 13.66
C ASN A 71 -29.88 -13.50 14.14
N LEU A 72 -29.06 -14.49 14.50
CA LEU A 72 -29.52 -15.63 15.30
C LEU A 72 -29.07 -15.39 16.75
N ASN A 73 -29.91 -14.66 17.48
CA ASN A 73 -29.86 -14.54 18.93
C ASN A 73 -30.07 -15.93 19.54
N ASN A 74 -29.01 -16.55 20.05
CA ASN A 74 -29.13 -17.82 20.75
C ASN A 74 -29.30 -17.55 22.25
N ASN A 75 -30.54 -17.33 22.67
CA ASN A 75 -30.93 -17.33 24.08
C ASN A 75 -31.44 -18.73 24.47
N ARG A 76 -30.59 -19.41 25.26
CA ARG A 76 -30.88 -20.29 26.40
C ARG A 76 -32.18 -21.12 26.38
#